data_AF-A0A0P4VRG3-F1
#
_entry.id   AF-A0A0P4VRG3-F1
#
_cell.length_a   1.000
_cell.length_b   1.000
_cell.length_c   1.000
_cell.angle_alpha   90.00
_cell.angle_beta   90.00
_cell.angle_gamma   90.00
#
_symmetry.space_group_name_H-M   'P 1'
#
loop_
_entity.id
_entity.type
_entity.pdbx_description
1 polymer ?
#
loop_
_entity_poly.entity_id
_entity_poly.type
_entity_poly.pdbx_seq_one_letter_code
_entity_poly.pdbx_strand_id
1 'polypeptide(L)'
;LNLSKYLSEVAAALVEVKLKITDVPAAVQLCCHIHWTYADFAPIFLEQWIKTLHIKKNEPIENVSKLRVDLRFYGDLVSSGMLSNKEALPLLGTVLTILTTRDKENHHNVNIIISFCKHCGEDFAGLIPKHIRKLCEKYDMEVPRSTLLSFEKQNNVRSLFKDYYASLCQHLLKDHAAVQAFERQNEQLLRLKGEVRQDRVLQLETMQNDLQSLLSSTETLAELLDQPLPPLPNIVGSSSDRSPVDVEEGLSLDEGIWEDEESRCFYQVFPNLQEYLPTVKSNQDQPPPEPPMSEDKLDEDLKDEDFEVEEVLKEDEPSAVEESEDVVGSNVKVVLESFLNNLSSCVNREMIDNAAVEFVVFLNTKTARRKLLKALFGVPRTRLDLLPFYGRLVAILNPVIPEIATNLTSLLKQDFKYHIRKKDQINLESKIKVSRYIGELVKFGLFPNIEALYCLKLLLHDFSHH
;
A
#
# COMPACT_ATOMS: atom_id res chain seq x y z
N LEU A 1 33.93 46.40 31.99
CA LEU A 1 33.11 45.93 33.13
C LEU A 1 34.00 45.05 34.01
N ASN A 2 33.86 45.11 35.33
CA ASN A 2 34.52 44.13 36.22
C ASN A 2 33.50 43.05 36.60
N LEU A 3 33.70 41.83 36.10
CA LEU A 3 32.77 40.71 36.27
C LEU A 3 33.18 39.72 37.38
N SER A 4 34.25 39.99 38.14
CA SER A 4 34.80 39.01 39.12
C SER A 4 33.79 38.51 40.14
N LYS A 5 32.77 39.30 40.50
CA LYS A 5 31.72 38.92 41.45
C LYS A 5 30.45 38.36 40.81
N TYR A 6 30.38 38.34 39.47
CA TYR A 6 29.18 38.03 38.70
C TYR A 6 29.38 36.83 37.76
N LEU A 7 30.47 36.08 37.91
CA LEU A 7 30.82 34.98 36.99
C LEU A 7 29.76 33.87 36.98
N SER A 8 29.14 33.58 38.13
CA SER A 8 28.08 32.58 38.25
C SER A 8 26.79 33.00 37.54
N GLU A 9 26.40 34.26 37.68
CA GLU A 9 25.24 34.86 37.02
C GLU A 9 25.45 34.93 35.50
N VAL A 10 26.65 35.30 35.07
CA VAL A 10 27.03 35.30 33.65
C VAL A 10 27.00 33.88 33.08
N ALA A 11 27.58 32.91 33.80
CA ALA A 11 27.55 31.51 33.39
C ALA A 11 26.11 30.98 33.26
N ALA A 12 25.26 31.22 34.26
CA ALA A 12 23.85 30.81 34.22
C ALA A 12 23.11 31.47 33.05
N ALA A 13 23.27 32.78 32.86
CA ALA A 13 22.64 33.50 31.75
C ALA A 13 23.07 32.97 30.38
N LEU A 14 24.36 32.63 30.21
CA LEU A 14 24.89 32.07 28.96
C LEU A 14 24.39 30.66 28.67
N VAL A 15 24.08 29.85 29.70
CA VAL A 15 23.46 28.53 29.51
C VAL A 15 21.96 28.65 29.24
N GLU A 16 21.26 29.58 29.90
CA GLU A 16 19.80 29.72 29.77
C GLU A 16 19.36 30.40 28.46
N VAL A 17 20.20 31.28 27.90
CA VAL A 17 19.87 32.05 26.71
C VAL A 17 19.46 31.17 25.53
N LYS A 18 18.44 31.61 24.80
CA LYS A 18 17.94 30.92 23.59
C LYS A 18 18.71 31.43 22.39
N LEU A 19 19.85 30.82 22.11
CA LEU A 19 20.67 31.14 20.94
C LEU A 19 20.05 30.62 19.65
N LYS A 20 20.27 31.35 18.55
CA LYS A 20 20.15 30.74 17.22
C LYS A 20 21.43 29.99 16.92
N ILE A 21 21.32 28.97 16.08
CA ILE A 21 22.48 28.16 15.71
C ILE A 21 23.58 28.98 15.00
N THR A 22 23.21 30.09 14.35
CA THR A 22 24.14 31.03 13.70
C THR A 22 24.95 31.86 14.69
N ASP A 23 24.46 32.02 15.91
CA ASP A 23 25.04 32.90 16.92
C ASP A 23 26.05 32.16 17.81
N VAL A 24 26.07 30.83 17.73
CA VAL A 24 26.96 29.95 18.52
C VAL A 24 28.44 30.36 18.38
N PRO A 25 29.01 30.61 17.19
CA PRO A 25 30.41 30.99 17.08
C PRO A 25 30.75 32.29 17.85
N ALA A 26 29.86 33.29 17.80
CA ALA A 26 30.05 34.54 18.54
C ALA A 26 29.92 34.32 20.05
N ALA A 27 28.99 33.46 20.49
CA ALA A 27 28.86 33.09 21.89
C ALA A 27 30.11 32.35 22.42
N VAL A 28 30.67 31.42 21.64
CA VAL A 28 31.93 30.72 21.97
C VAL A 28 33.07 31.72 22.11
N GLN A 29 33.22 32.66 21.17
CA GLN A 29 34.25 33.70 21.26
C GLN A 29 34.10 34.56 22.52
N LEU A 30 32.87 34.96 22.87
CA LEU A 30 32.60 35.67 24.11
C LEU A 30 33.02 34.85 25.34
N CYS A 31 32.64 33.57 25.39
CA CYS A 31 33.04 32.66 26.46
C CYS A 31 34.57 32.52 26.58
N CYS A 32 35.28 32.39 25.45
CA CYS A 32 36.75 32.33 25.43
C CYS A 32 37.36 33.64 25.97
N HIS A 33 36.85 34.81 25.59
CA HIS A 33 37.34 36.09 26.12
C HIS A 33 37.12 36.24 27.62
N ILE A 34 35.95 35.80 28.12
CA ILE A 34 35.67 35.78 29.56
C ILE A 34 36.64 34.84 30.26
N HIS A 35 36.86 33.64 29.72
CA HIS A 35 37.79 32.65 30.28
C HIS A 35 39.24 33.15 30.33
N TRP A 36 39.73 33.78 29.26
CA TRP A 36 41.08 34.37 29.23
C TRP A 36 41.26 35.49 30.25
N THR A 37 40.19 36.18 30.62
CA THR A 37 40.21 37.25 31.62
C THR A 37 40.04 36.70 33.04
N TYR A 38 39.21 35.67 33.21
CA TYR A 38 38.81 35.10 34.50
C TYR A 38 39.00 33.58 34.49
N ALA A 39 40.10 33.10 35.07
CA ALA A 39 40.44 31.67 35.12
C ALA A 39 39.34 30.81 35.77
N ASP A 40 38.66 31.34 36.79
CA ASP A 40 37.60 30.65 37.53
C ASP A 40 36.30 30.46 36.72
N PHE A 41 36.16 31.10 35.55
CA PHE A 41 34.93 31.04 34.77
C PHE A 41 34.65 29.64 34.20
N ALA A 42 35.65 28.94 33.68
CA ALA A 42 35.44 27.65 33.01
C ALA A 42 34.89 26.55 33.96
N PRO A 43 35.43 26.37 35.19
CA PRO A 43 34.83 25.45 36.17
C PRO A 43 33.38 25.81 36.52
N ILE A 44 33.10 27.09 36.79
CA ILE A 44 31.74 27.56 37.11
C ILE A 44 30.77 27.29 35.96
N PHE A 45 31.22 27.54 34.73
CA PHE A 45 30.40 27.33 33.55
C PHE A 45 30.15 25.84 33.27
N LEU A 46 31.14 24.98 33.50
CA LEU A 46 30.98 23.53 33.41
C LEU A 46 29.95 23.00 34.42
N GLU A 47 29.95 23.49 35.66
CA GLU A 47 28.93 23.12 36.66
C GLU A 47 27.51 23.47 36.20
N GLN A 48 27.33 24.61 35.53
CA GLN A 48 26.02 24.98 34.96
C GLN A 48 25.64 24.05 33.81
N TRP A 49 26.58 23.73 32.92
CA TRP A 49 26.33 22.77 31.83
C TRP A 49 26.00 21.37 32.34
N ILE A 50 26.65 20.90 33.40
CA ILE A 50 26.32 19.62 34.04
C ILE A 50 24.87 19.64 34.51
N LYS A 51 24.39 20.71 35.14
CA LYS A 51 23.00 20.83 35.59
C LYS A 51 22.01 20.83 34.42
N THR A 52 22.31 21.57 33.35
CA THR A 52 21.39 21.75 32.21
C THR A 52 21.37 20.56 31.25
N LEU A 53 22.52 19.93 30.99
CA LEU A 53 22.62 18.77 30.09
C LEU A 53 22.43 17.43 30.81
N HIS A 54 22.10 17.43 32.11
CA HIS A 54 21.75 16.21 32.82
C HIS A 54 20.38 15.68 32.41
N ILE A 55 20.35 14.88 31.35
CA ILE A 55 19.13 14.22 30.88
C ILE A 55 18.79 13.05 31.81
N LYS A 56 17.72 13.15 32.59
CA LYS A 56 17.22 12.02 33.39
C LYS A 56 16.71 10.91 32.47
N LYS A 57 17.07 9.66 32.76
CA LYS A 57 16.79 8.49 31.91
C LYS A 57 15.30 8.27 31.57
N ASN A 58 14.36 8.75 32.40
CA ASN A 58 12.93 8.46 32.27
C ASN A 58 12.03 9.68 31.97
N GLU A 59 12.58 10.88 31.81
CA GLU A 59 11.78 12.11 31.57
C GLU A 59 11.85 12.54 30.10
N PRO A 60 10.74 12.98 29.46
CA PRO A 60 10.77 13.56 28.12
C PRO A 60 11.66 14.82 28.08
N ILE A 61 12.36 15.02 26.95
CA ILE A 61 13.15 16.23 26.75
C ILE A 61 12.17 17.38 26.56
N GLU A 62 12.13 18.32 27.52
CA GLU A 62 11.18 19.42 27.49
C GLU A 62 11.36 20.35 26.29
N ASN A 63 12.61 20.59 25.86
CA ASN A 63 12.91 21.55 24.79
C ASN A 63 13.97 21.03 23.82
N VAL A 64 13.50 20.26 22.83
CA VAL A 64 14.33 19.68 21.75
C VAL A 64 15.06 20.76 20.95
N SER A 65 14.41 21.90 20.66
CA SER A 65 15.00 22.99 19.89
C SER A 65 16.17 23.67 20.61
N LYS A 66 16.04 23.87 21.93
CA LYS A 66 17.12 24.41 22.75
C LYS A 66 18.25 23.39 22.89
N LEU A 67 17.93 22.13 23.22
CA LEU A 67 18.93 21.08 23.37
C LEU A 67 19.78 20.91 22.10
N ARG A 68 19.18 21.04 20.91
CA ARG A 68 19.91 21.01 19.63
C ARG A 68 21.00 22.08 19.54
N VAL A 69 20.69 23.31 19.95
CA VAL A 69 21.65 24.43 19.90
C VAL A 69 22.66 24.32 21.05
N ASP A 70 22.19 23.97 22.24
CA ASP A 70 23.02 23.78 23.43
C ASP A 70 24.06 22.68 23.22
N LEU A 71 23.69 21.56 22.59
CA LEU A 71 24.63 20.47 22.33
C LEU A 71 25.70 20.87 21.31
N ARG A 72 25.36 21.65 20.28
CA ARG A 72 26.35 22.26 19.38
C ARG A 72 27.25 23.21 20.14
N PHE A 73 26.66 24.13 20.91
CA PHE A 73 27.41 25.13 21.65
C PHE A 73 28.40 24.48 22.62
N TYR A 74 27.93 23.48 23.37
CA TYR A 74 28.78 22.69 24.25
C TYR A 74 29.90 21.95 23.49
N GLY A 75 29.60 21.37 22.32
CA GLY A 75 30.62 20.77 21.44
C GLY A 75 31.71 21.75 21.05
N ASP A 76 31.34 22.95 20.57
CA ASP A 76 32.30 23.99 20.16
C ASP A 76 33.12 24.50 21.37
N LEU A 77 32.52 24.60 22.57
CA LEU A 77 33.25 24.95 23.80
C LEU A 77 34.30 23.91 24.17
N VAL A 78 33.99 22.62 23.99
CA VAL A 78 34.95 21.53 24.20
C VAL A 78 36.06 21.55 23.13
N SER A 79 35.70 21.69 21.85
CA SER A 79 36.68 21.81 20.75
C SER A 79 37.59 23.04 20.90
N SER A 80 37.11 24.13 21.48
CA SER A 80 37.92 25.33 21.75
C SER A 80 38.98 25.15 22.84
N GLY A 81 38.91 24.05 23.61
CA GLY A 81 39.80 23.79 24.74
C GLY A 81 39.50 24.62 26.00
N MET A 82 38.43 25.42 26.00
CA MET A 82 38.00 26.19 27.17
C MET A 82 37.54 25.29 28.32
N LEU A 83 36.83 24.19 28.01
CA LEU A 83 36.41 23.20 28.98
C LEU A 83 37.41 22.04 29.04
N SER A 84 37.72 21.57 30.25
CA SER A 84 38.63 20.43 30.44
C SER A 84 38.05 19.15 29.82
N ASN A 85 38.78 18.56 28.87
CA ASN A 85 38.40 17.31 28.22
C ASN A 85 38.14 16.15 29.20
N LYS A 86 38.76 16.16 30.39
CA LYS A 86 38.58 15.10 31.40
C LYS A 86 37.16 15.05 31.94
N GLU A 87 36.51 16.20 32.09
CA GLU A 87 35.19 16.31 32.70
C GLU A 87 34.12 16.56 31.64
N ALA A 88 34.47 17.27 30.57
CA ALA A 88 33.51 17.68 29.56
C ALA A 88 33.12 16.54 28.60
N LEU A 89 34.07 15.67 28.22
CA LEU A 89 33.81 14.55 27.31
C LEU A 89 32.90 13.47 27.92
N PRO A 90 33.04 13.07 29.20
CA PRO A 90 32.08 12.14 29.82
C PRO A 90 30.63 12.64 29.79
N LEU A 91 30.41 13.94 30.03
CA LEU A 91 29.06 14.53 29.94
C LEU A 91 28.53 14.43 28.51
N LEU A 92 29.33 14.83 27.50
CA LEU A 92 28.94 14.76 26.10
C LEU A 92 28.62 13.32 25.67
N GLY A 93 29.49 12.37 26.01
CA GLY A 93 29.30 10.96 25.69
C GLY A 93 28.03 10.39 26.33
N THR A 94 27.74 10.78 27.58
CA THR A 94 26.50 10.37 28.27
C THR A 94 25.27 10.92 27.57
N VAL A 95 25.26 12.20 27.20
CA VAL A 95 24.13 12.84 26.50
C VAL A 95 23.90 12.20 25.14
N LEU A 96 24.95 12.03 24.32
CA LEU A 96 24.85 11.39 23.02
C LEU A 96 24.34 9.95 23.13
N THR A 97 24.85 9.18 24.10
CA THR A 97 24.40 7.82 24.35
C THR A 97 22.92 7.79 24.73
N ILE A 98 22.46 8.68 25.62
CA ILE A 98 21.04 8.74 25.99
C ILE A 98 20.17 9.10 24.79
N LEU A 99 20.58 10.09 23.99
CA LEU A 99 19.83 10.54 22.82
C LEU A 99 19.66 9.45 21.77
N THR A 100 20.70 8.63 21.52
CA THR A 100 20.64 7.56 20.50
C THR A 100 20.03 6.27 21.03
N THR A 101 20.29 5.88 22.28
CA THR A 101 19.78 4.61 22.83
C THR A 101 18.31 4.66 23.25
N ARG A 102 17.81 5.84 23.62
CA ARG A 102 16.40 6.05 23.96
C ARG A 102 15.50 6.06 22.72
N ASP A 103 16.04 6.53 21.61
CA ASP A 103 15.26 6.96 20.46
C ASP A 103 15.32 5.93 19.33
N LYS A 104 14.79 4.73 19.62
CA LYS A 104 14.84 3.58 18.70
C LYS A 104 13.59 3.39 17.85
N GLU A 105 12.46 3.95 18.26
CA GLU A 105 11.18 3.77 17.56
C GLU A 105 10.85 5.00 16.73
N ASN A 106 10.53 6.13 17.36
CA ASN A 106 9.98 7.31 16.66
C ASN A 106 11.05 8.30 16.15
N HIS A 107 12.31 8.14 16.55
CA HIS A 107 13.44 8.96 16.10
C HIS A 107 13.26 10.49 16.29
N HIS A 108 12.65 10.92 17.40
CA HIS A 108 12.37 12.33 17.69
C HIS A 108 13.64 13.19 17.84
N ASN A 109 14.77 12.57 18.19
CA ASN A 109 16.04 13.26 18.42
C ASN A 109 16.88 13.37 17.14
N VAL A 110 16.42 12.87 15.99
CA VAL A 110 17.21 12.80 14.75
C VAL A 110 17.80 14.15 14.36
N ASN A 111 17.03 15.24 14.49
CA ASN A 111 17.47 16.59 14.19
C ASN A 111 18.54 17.13 15.15
N ILE A 112 18.57 16.65 16.40
CA ILE A 112 19.66 16.97 17.34
C ILE A 112 20.94 16.26 16.88
N ILE A 113 20.84 14.98 16.54
CA ILE A 113 21.97 14.17 16.08
C ILE A 113 22.54 14.71 14.77
N ILE A 114 21.69 15.03 13.78
CA ILE A 114 22.10 15.65 12.51
C ILE A 114 22.86 16.96 12.76
N SER A 115 22.33 17.83 13.63
CA SER A 115 22.97 19.09 13.98
C SER A 115 24.35 18.87 14.59
N PHE A 116 24.47 17.91 15.51
CA PHE A 116 25.75 17.57 16.12
C PHE A 116 26.74 16.98 15.10
N CYS A 117 26.31 16.03 14.27
CA CYS A 117 27.14 15.45 13.21
C CYS A 117 27.62 16.51 12.21
N LYS A 118 26.77 17.47 11.85
CA LYS A 118 27.10 18.53 10.90
C LYS A 118 28.13 19.52 11.43
N HIS A 119 28.06 19.87 12.70
CA HIS A 119 28.87 20.94 13.29
C HIS A 119 30.08 20.44 14.07
N CYS A 120 29.95 19.31 14.75
CA CYS A 120 30.96 18.76 15.65
C CYS A 120 31.43 17.35 15.19
N GLY A 121 30.81 16.75 14.17
CA GLY A 121 31.07 15.36 13.79
C GLY A 121 32.50 15.08 13.32
N GLU A 122 33.16 16.06 12.68
CA GLU A 122 34.57 15.96 12.28
C GLU A 122 35.48 15.74 13.49
N ASP A 123 35.34 16.57 14.52
CA ASP A 123 36.17 16.54 15.73
C ASP A 123 35.91 15.30 16.59
N PHE A 124 34.63 15.02 16.86
CA PHE A 124 34.25 14.05 17.88
C PHE A 124 34.06 12.63 17.35
N ALA A 125 33.73 12.47 16.06
CA ALA A 125 33.49 11.17 15.44
C ALA A 125 34.35 10.93 14.18
N GLY A 126 35.20 11.89 13.78
CA GLY A 126 36.01 11.80 12.57
C GLY A 126 35.15 11.63 11.31
N LEU A 127 33.95 12.21 11.29
CA LEU A 127 33.03 12.08 10.16
C LEU A 127 33.59 12.81 8.94
N ILE A 128 33.44 12.18 7.78
CA ILE A 128 33.76 12.76 6.49
C ILE A 128 32.49 12.60 5.64
N PRO A 129 31.73 13.68 5.41
CA PRO A 129 30.56 13.64 4.56
C PRO A 129 30.89 13.10 3.17
N LYS A 130 29.93 12.37 2.57
CA LYS A 130 30.08 11.69 1.29
C LYS A 130 30.50 12.63 0.15
N HIS A 131 29.88 13.81 0.03
CA HIS A 131 30.28 14.79 -0.99
C HIS A 131 31.73 15.27 -0.80
N ILE A 132 32.19 15.48 0.43
CA ILE A 132 33.59 15.89 0.70
C ILE A 132 34.54 14.77 0.27
N ARG A 133 34.26 13.52 0.66
CA ARG A 133 35.07 12.37 0.23
C ARG A 133 35.13 12.27 -1.29
N LYS A 134 33.99 12.37 -1.98
CA LYS A 134 33.93 12.33 -3.45
C LYS A 134 34.69 13.48 -4.10
N LEU A 135 34.66 14.68 -3.52
CA LEU A 135 35.42 15.83 -4.03
C LEU A 135 36.93 15.60 -3.86
N CYS A 136 37.36 15.11 -2.69
CA CYS A 136 38.76 14.77 -2.44
C CYS A 136 39.26 13.67 -3.38
N GLU A 137 38.47 12.61 -3.62
CA GLU A 137 38.78 11.56 -4.61
C GLU A 137 38.85 12.13 -6.04
N LYS A 138 37.95 13.04 -6.41
CA LYS A 138 37.90 13.63 -7.75
C LYS A 138 39.09 14.55 -8.04
N TYR A 139 39.59 15.26 -7.03
CA TYR A 139 40.67 16.24 -7.17
C TYR A 139 42.01 15.77 -6.60
N ASP A 140 42.10 14.50 -6.18
CA ASP A 140 43.30 13.88 -5.57
C ASP A 140 43.86 14.70 -4.39
N MET A 141 42.96 15.12 -3.49
CA MET A 141 43.30 15.92 -2.31
C MET A 141 43.24 15.07 -1.04
N GLU A 142 44.22 15.23 -0.16
CA GLU A 142 44.17 14.62 1.18
C GLU A 142 43.07 15.25 2.03
N VAL A 143 42.26 14.41 2.68
CA VAL A 143 41.18 14.86 3.56
C VAL A 143 41.78 15.34 4.89
N PRO A 144 41.55 16.60 5.32
CA PRO A 144 41.93 17.07 6.65
C PRO A 144 41.28 16.21 7.73
N ARG A 145 42.04 15.86 8.77
CA ARG A 145 41.53 15.07 9.90
C ARG A 145 41.75 15.81 11.20
N SER A 146 40.70 15.91 12.00
CA SER A 146 40.80 16.47 13.35
C SER A 146 41.65 15.59 14.26
N THR A 147 42.55 16.24 15.00
CA THR A 147 43.42 15.64 16.01
C THR A 147 42.90 15.85 17.43
N LEU A 148 41.66 16.35 17.60
CA LEU A 148 41.09 16.64 18.93
C LEU A 148 41.02 15.40 19.82
N LEU A 149 40.58 14.27 19.25
CA LEU A 149 40.42 12.99 19.93
C LEU A 149 41.24 11.89 19.25
N SER A 150 41.57 10.84 20.00
CA SER A 150 42.20 9.64 19.43
C SER A 150 41.23 8.92 18.49
N PHE A 151 41.79 8.21 17.50
CA PHE A 151 41.01 7.41 16.55
C PHE A 151 40.04 6.44 17.23
N GLU A 152 40.48 5.79 18.32
CA GLU A 152 39.63 4.88 19.11
C GLU A 152 38.40 5.59 19.69
N LYS A 153 38.57 6.78 20.27
CA LYS A 153 37.47 7.56 20.85
C LYS A 153 36.52 8.06 19.76
N GLN A 154 37.06 8.55 18.65
CA GLN A 154 36.26 8.96 17.50
C GLN A 154 35.46 7.79 16.94
N ASN A 155 36.05 6.60 16.86
CA ASN A 155 35.39 5.40 16.36
C ASN A 155 34.23 4.97 17.26
N ASN A 156 34.36 5.10 18.59
CA ASN A 156 33.26 4.80 19.52
C ASN A 156 32.04 5.70 19.28
N VAL A 157 32.25 7.02 19.13
CA VAL A 157 31.16 7.96 18.85
C VAL A 157 30.58 7.71 17.46
N ARG A 158 31.43 7.41 16.47
CA ARG A 158 30.99 7.04 15.12
C ARG A 158 30.13 5.79 15.11
N SER A 159 30.50 4.75 15.87
CA SER A 159 29.70 3.53 15.99
C SER A 159 28.32 3.85 16.55
N LEU A 160 28.24 4.71 17.57
CA LEU A 160 26.97 5.14 18.14
C LEU A 160 26.04 5.78 17.08
N PHE A 161 26.58 6.64 16.20
CA PHE A 161 25.79 7.24 15.12
C PHE A 161 25.42 6.24 14.01
N LYS A 162 26.29 5.27 13.72
CA LYS A 162 25.97 4.19 12.77
C LYS A 162 24.86 3.28 13.28
N ASP A 163 24.90 2.92 14.57
CA ASP A 163 23.86 2.11 15.20
C ASP A 163 22.52 2.86 15.23
N TYR A 164 22.56 4.17 15.53
CA TYR A 164 21.37 5.03 15.44
C TYR A 164 20.83 5.13 14.00
N TYR A 165 21.71 5.26 13.00
CA TYR A 165 21.32 5.29 11.60
C TYR A 165 20.69 3.97 11.15
N ALA A 166 21.21 2.82 11.60
CA ALA A 166 20.61 1.52 11.31
C ALA A 166 19.19 1.40 11.87
N SER A 167 18.97 1.86 13.11
CA SER A 167 17.64 1.96 13.72
C SER A 167 16.71 2.90 12.92
N LEU A 168 17.23 4.05 12.49
CA LEU A 168 16.49 5.03 11.69
C LEU A 168 16.06 4.46 10.34
N CYS A 169 16.92 3.67 9.69
CA CYS A 169 16.58 2.98 8.44
C CYS A 169 15.45 1.97 8.63
N GLN A 170 15.44 1.23 9.74
CA GLN A 170 14.35 0.30 10.05
C GLN A 170 13.03 1.03 10.28
N HIS A 171 13.05 2.17 10.98
CA HIS A 171 11.88 3.03 11.16
C HIS A 171 11.37 3.55 9.82
N LEU A 172 12.25 4.08 8.96
CA LEU A 172 11.89 4.57 7.64
C LEU A 172 11.22 3.48 6.78
N LEU A 173 11.77 2.27 6.76
CA LEU A 173 11.20 1.14 6.02
C LEU A 173 9.81 0.75 6.56
N LYS A 174 9.64 0.75 7.89
CA LYS A 174 8.37 0.43 8.54
C LYS A 174 7.29 1.46 8.20
N ASP A 175 7.59 2.75 8.32
CA ASP A 175 6.64 3.83 8.05
C ASP A 175 6.29 3.89 6.56
N HIS A 176 7.28 3.71 5.69
CA HIS A 176 7.06 3.63 4.26
C HIS A 176 6.13 2.46 3.88
N ALA A 177 6.33 1.27 4.46
CA ALA A 177 5.42 0.13 4.27
C ALA A 177 4.01 0.42 4.82
N ALA A 178 3.89 1.12 5.94
CA ALA A 178 2.60 1.50 6.52
C ALA A 178 1.84 2.50 5.64
N VAL A 179 2.51 3.52 5.09
CA VAL A 179 1.93 4.47 4.14
C VAL A 179 1.42 3.75 2.90
N GLN A 180 2.25 2.89 2.28
CA GLN A 180 1.83 2.13 1.10
C GLN A 180 0.64 1.21 1.36
N ALA A 181 0.59 0.56 2.52
CA ALA A 181 -0.54 -0.27 2.90
C ALA A 181 -1.82 0.58 3.06
N PHE A 182 -1.70 1.78 3.63
CA PHE A 182 -2.82 2.69 3.82
C PHE A 182 -3.32 3.30 2.50
N GLU A 183 -2.41 3.60 1.57
CA GLU A 183 -2.72 4.01 0.19
C GLU A 183 -3.50 2.92 -0.55
N ARG A 184 -3.00 1.68 -0.54
CA ARG A 184 -3.69 0.54 -1.16
C ARG A 184 -5.08 0.33 -0.56
N GLN A 185 -5.23 0.47 0.76
CA GLN A 185 -6.54 0.39 1.41
C GLN A 185 -7.49 1.51 0.96
N ASN A 186 -6.98 2.73 0.77
CA ASN A 186 -7.77 3.86 0.28
C ASN A 186 -8.18 3.66 -1.19
N GLU A 187 -7.29 3.15 -2.04
CA GLU A 187 -7.60 2.79 -3.43
C GLU A 187 -8.67 1.70 -3.51
N GLN A 188 -8.58 0.66 -2.68
CA GLN A 188 -9.60 -0.38 -2.57
C GLN A 188 -10.96 0.20 -2.14
N LEU A 189 -10.98 1.09 -1.14
CA LEU A 189 -12.20 1.77 -0.71
C LEU A 189 -12.81 2.63 -1.82
N LEU A 190 -11.96 3.36 -2.57
CA LEU A 190 -12.40 4.15 -3.71
C LEU A 190 -13.02 3.26 -4.80
N ARG A 191 -12.41 2.11 -5.10
CA ARG A 191 -12.93 1.14 -6.08
C ARG A 191 -14.27 0.52 -5.64
N LEU A 192 -14.40 0.16 -4.37
CA LEU A 192 -15.58 -0.54 -3.84
C LEU A 192 -16.78 0.40 -3.58
N LYS A 193 -16.52 1.61 -3.07
CA LYS A 193 -17.58 2.54 -2.62
C LYS A 193 -17.72 3.79 -3.50
N GLY A 194 -16.78 4.04 -4.41
CA GLY A 194 -16.73 5.25 -5.24
C GLY A 194 -16.28 6.51 -4.49
N GLU A 195 -16.10 6.43 -3.17
CA GLU A 195 -15.66 7.55 -2.32
C GLU A 195 -14.73 7.09 -1.20
N VAL A 196 -13.78 7.95 -0.83
CA VAL A 196 -12.93 7.79 0.36
C VAL A 196 -13.31 8.91 1.33
N ARG A 197 -13.52 8.56 2.60
CA ARG A 197 -13.85 9.54 3.65
C ARG A 197 -12.75 10.59 3.76
N GLN A 198 -13.15 11.87 3.92
CA GLN A 198 -12.21 12.98 4.07
C GLN A 198 -11.19 12.76 5.19
N ASP A 199 -11.62 12.21 6.34
CA ASP A 199 -10.72 11.90 7.45
C ASP A 199 -9.56 10.97 7.06
N ARG A 200 -9.80 10.01 6.17
CA ARG A 200 -8.76 9.08 5.69
C ARG A 200 -7.80 9.75 4.71
N VAL A 201 -8.29 10.69 3.90
CA VAL A 201 -7.44 11.49 3.01
C VAL A 201 -6.50 12.37 3.85
N LEU A 202 -7.04 13.07 4.85
CA LEU A 202 -6.23 13.88 5.78
C LEU A 202 -5.22 13.04 6.57
N GLN A 203 -5.60 11.83 6.99
CA GLN A 203 -4.69 10.91 7.66
C GLN A 203 -3.57 10.45 6.74
N LEU A 204 -3.86 10.13 5.47
CA LEU A 204 -2.85 9.76 4.48
C LEU A 204 -1.88 10.92 4.22
N GLU A 205 -2.40 12.14 4.03
CA GLU A 205 -1.56 13.34 3.86
C GLU A 205 -0.63 13.57 5.06
N THR A 206 -1.14 13.38 6.28
CA THR A 206 -0.33 13.48 7.50
C THR A 206 0.79 12.43 7.51
N MET A 207 0.47 11.16 7.24
CA MET A 207 1.46 10.09 7.20
C MET A 207 2.50 10.29 6.09
N GLN A 208 2.10 10.79 4.92
CA GLN A 208 3.01 11.13 3.83
C GLN A 208 3.96 12.29 4.19
N ASN A 209 3.46 13.34 4.84
CA ASN A 209 4.29 14.46 5.31
C ASN A 209 5.30 14.01 6.37
N ASP A 210 4.88 13.16 7.31
CA ASP A 210 5.76 12.60 8.34
C ASP A 210 6.85 11.72 7.70
N LEU A 211 6.48 10.86 6.75
CA LEU A 211 7.43 10.03 5.99
C LEU A 211 8.44 10.88 5.20
N GLN A 212 7.99 11.96 4.55
CA GLN A 212 8.87 12.85 3.79
C GLN A 212 9.87 13.57 4.70
N SER A 213 9.42 14.03 5.87
CA SER A 213 10.28 14.63 6.89
C SER A 213 11.32 13.64 7.43
N LEU A 214 10.90 12.39 7.68
CA LEU A 214 11.77 11.30 8.11
C LEU A 214 12.80 10.93 7.04
N LEU A 215 12.37 10.84 5.77
CA LEU A 215 13.23 10.56 4.63
C LEU A 215 14.29 11.65 4.47
N SER A 216 13.92 12.93 4.48
CA SER A 216 14.86 14.05 4.40
C SER A 216 15.89 14.02 5.52
N SER A 217 15.47 13.68 6.75
CA SER A 217 16.36 13.54 7.89
C SER A 217 17.33 12.36 7.71
N THR A 218 16.83 11.23 7.21
CA THR A 218 17.62 10.02 6.96
C THR A 218 18.66 10.24 5.86
N GLU A 219 18.28 10.89 4.76
CA GLU A 219 19.19 11.27 3.67
C GLU A 219 20.31 12.19 4.16
N THR A 220 19.96 13.19 4.96
CA THR A 220 20.95 14.12 5.53
C THR A 220 21.93 13.39 6.44
N LEU A 221 21.44 12.48 7.29
CA LEU A 221 22.31 11.70 8.17
C LEU A 221 23.16 10.69 7.39
N ALA A 222 22.61 10.06 6.35
CA ALA A 222 23.33 9.15 5.45
C ALA A 222 24.49 9.86 4.74
N GLU A 223 24.26 11.08 4.26
CA GLU A 223 25.27 11.94 3.64
C GLU A 223 26.41 12.30 4.61
N LEU A 224 26.08 12.63 5.86
CA LEU A 224 27.06 12.97 6.90
C LEU A 224 27.88 11.76 7.37
N LEU A 225 27.27 10.58 7.43
CA LEU A 225 27.92 9.33 7.88
C LEU A 225 28.55 8.51 6.74
N ASP A 226 28.42 8.99 5.49
CA ASP A 226 28.80 8.28 4.28
C ASP A 226 28.25 6.84 4.27
N GLN A 227 26.95 6.71 4.51
CA GLN A 227 26.21 5.45 4.47
C GLN A 227 25.25 5.43 3.26
N PRO A 228 24.96 4.24 2.70
CA PRO A 228 23.91 4.11 1.70
C PRO A 228 22.52 4.26 2.33
N LEU A 229 21.60 4.88 1.60
CA LEU A 229 20.18 4.88 1.95
C LEU A 229 19.59 3.47 1.73
N PRO A 230 18.70 2.97 2.59
CA PRO A 230 18.03 1.69 2.35
C PRO A 230 17.21 1.76 1.05
N PRO A 231 17.12 0.66 0.28
CA PRO A 231 16.27 0.62 -0.91
C PRO A 231 14.81 0.71 -0.48
N LEU A 232 14.13 1.76 -0.92
CA LEU A 232 12.70 1.96 -0.67
C LEU A 232 11.92 1.34 -1.84
N PRO A 233 11.24 0.19 -1.64
CA PRO A 233 10.51 -0.47 -2.72
C PRO A 233 9.39 0.45 -3.23
N ASN A 234 9.45 0.87 -4.49
CA ASN A 234 8.54 1.82 -5.17
C ASN A 234 8.98 3.30 -5.25
N ILE A 235 10.19 3.67 -4.80
CA ILE A 235 10.79 4.94 -5.24
C ILE A 235 11.57 4.70 -6.54
N VAL A 236 10.83 4.38 -7.60
CA VAL A 236 11.31 4.57 -8.97
C VAL A 236 10.67 5.87 -9.45
N GLY A 237 11.42 6.98 -9.27
CA GLY A 237 11.21 8.21 -10.02
C GLY A 237 10.35 9.29 -9.35
N SER A 238 10.96 10.08 -8.47
CA SER A 238 10.67 11.52 -8.42
C SER A 238 11.27 12.21 -9.65
N SER A 239 10.71 11.89 -10.82
CA SER A 239 10.88 12.70 -12.02
C SER A 239 9.55 12.69 -12.75
N SER A 240 9.02 13.89 -12.89
CA SER A 240 7.93 14.28 -13.78
C SER A 240 8.06 13.65 -15.17
N ASP A 241 7.51 12.46 -15.35
CA ASP A 241 6.91 11.94 -16.59
C ASP A 241 6.55 10.47 -16.37
N ARG A 242 5.27 10.20 -16.15
CA ARG A 242 4.71 8.85 -16.32
C ARG A 242 3.71 8.94 -17.44
N SER A 243 4.24 9.03 -18.66
CA SER A 243 3.57 8.47 -19.83
C SER A 243 3.36 6.97 -19.56
N PRO A 244 2.19 6.40 -19.91
CA PRO A 244 1.97 4.97 -19.79
C PRO A 244 2.68 4.25 -20.94
N VAL A 245 3.04 3.00 -20.70
CA VAL A 245 3.75 2.06 -21.60
C VAL A 245 5.27 2.10 -21.42
N ASP A 246 5.76 1.30 -20.47
CA ASP A 246 6.85 0.39 -20.76
C ASP A 246 6.59 -0.93 -20.03
N VAL A 247 6.36 -1.96 -20.84
CA VAL A 247 6.24 -3.36 -20.41
C VAL A 247 7.67 -3.88 -20.29
N GLU A 248 8.24 -3.85 -19.09
CA GLU A 248 9.51 -4.51 -18.82
C GLU A 248 9.28 -6.00 -18.52
N GLU A 249 9.89 -6.82 -19.37
CA GLU A 249 9.94 -8.28 -19.34
C GLU A 249 10.54 -8.78 -18.02
N GLY A 250 9.89 -9.78 -17.39
CA GLY A 250 10.55 -10.64 -16.42
C GLY A 250 9.98 -10.72 -15.00
N LEU A 251 8.73 -10.29 -14.75
CA LEU A 251 8.04 -10.63 -13.51
C LEU A 251 7.27 -11.95 -13.67
N SER A 252 7.68 -12.95 -12.90
CA SER A 252 6.90 -14.16 -12.65
C SER A 252 5.49 -13.79 -12.19
N LEU A 253 4.51 -14.00 -13.09
CA LEU A 253 3.07 -13.76 -12.96
C LEU A 253 2.38 -14.66 -11.91
N ASP A 254 3.03 -14.95 -10.78
CA ASP A 254 2.49 -15.81 -9.72
C ASP A 254 2.33 -15.09 -8.36
N GLU A 255 2.61 -13.78 -8.29
CA GLU A 255 2.05 -12.94 -7.23
C GLU A 255 0.58 -12.64 -7.52
N GLY A 256 -0.26 -13.59 -7.11
CA GLY A 256 -1.70 -13.47 -6.82
C GLY A 256 -2.53 -12.58 -7.76
N ILE A 257 -3.25 -13.22 -8.70
CA ILE A 257 -4.33 -12.62 -9.50
C ILE A 257 -5.39 -11.87 -8.63
N TRP A 258 -5.44 -12.14 -7.32
CA TRP A 258 -6.47 -11.68 -6.39
C TRP A 258 -5.92 -10.70 -5.35
N GLU A 259 -6.69 -9.63 -5.10
CA GLU A 259 -6.35 -8.50 -4.22
C GLU A 259 -6.19 -8.89 -2.74
N ASP A 260 -6.88 -9.96 -2.33
CA ASP A 260 -6.91 -10.49 -0.97
C ASP A 260 -7.38 -11.95 -0.96
N GLU A 261 -7.17 -12.63 0.17
CA GLU A 261 -7.50 -14.05 0.33
C GLU A 261 -9.02 -14.33 0.36
N GLU A 262 -9.85 -13.36 0.75
CA GLU A 262 -11.32 -13.47 0.74
C GLU A 262 -11.86 -13.43 -0.69
N SER A 263 -11.34 -12.51 -1.52
CA SER A 263 -11.57 -12.43 -2.96
C SER A 263 -11.12 -13.73 -3.65
N ARG A 264 -9.90 -14.21 -3.36
CA ARG A 264 -9.42 -15.49 -3.88
C ARG A 264 -10.37 -16.64 -3.49
N CYS A 265 -10.79 -16.70 -2.23
CA CYS A 265 -11.75 -17.70 -1.78
C CYS A 265 -13.11 -17.57 -2.46
N PHE A 266 -13.58 -16.34 -2.73
CA PHE A 266 -14.84 -16.10 -3.41
C PHE A 266 -14.83 -16.53 -4.89
N TYR A 267 -13.71 -16.43 -5.61
CA TYR A 267 -13.64 -16.83 -7.02
C TYR A 267 -13.05 -18.22 -7.27
N GLN A 268 -12.33 -18.81 -6.32
CA GLN A 268 -11.67 -20.10 -6.51
C GLN A 268 -12.11 -21.20 -5.54
N VAL A 269 -12.68 -20.86 -4.38
CA VAL A 269 -13.06 -21.86 -3.36
C VAL A 269 -14.57 -22.03 -3.36
N PHE A 270 -15.02 -23.16 -3.91
CA PHE A 270 -16.43 -23.53 -4.01
C PHE A 270 -16.79 -24.70 -3.09
N PRO A 271 -18.04 -24.81 -2.62
CA PRO A 271 -18.54 -26.00 -1.96
C PRO A 271 -18.42 -27.23 -2.87
N ASN A 272 -17.97 -28.36 -2.32
CA ASN A 272 -17.88 -29.60 -3.06
C ASN A 272 -19.27 -30.27 -3.18
N LEU A 273 -19.98 -29.99 -4.27
CA LEU A 273 -21.32 -30.57 -4.52
C LEU A 273 -21.32 -32.10 -4.62
N GLN A 274 -20.18 -32.75 -4.89
CA GLN A 274 -20.09 -34.21 -4.98
C GLN A 274 -20.33 -34.90 -3.63
N GLU A 275 -20.06 -34.23 -2.51
CA GLU A 275 -20.33 -34.76 -1.16
C GLU A 275 -21.82 -34.82 -0.83
N TYR A 276 -22.63 -34.00 -1.50
CA TYR A 276 -24.08 -33.89 -1.29
C TYR A 276 -24.90 -34.78 -2.24
N LEU A 277 -24.24 -35.45 -3.20
CA LEU A 277 -24.89 -36.29 -4.21
C LEU A 277 -24.25 -37.68 -4.27
N PRO A 278 -24.77 -38.68 -3.52
CA PRO A 278 -24.22 -40.05 -3.51
C PRO A 278 -24.33 -40.80 -4.85
N THR A 279 -25.07 -40.28 -5.83
CA THR A 279 -25.50 -41.01 -7.03
C THR A 279 -25.10 -40.40 -8.37
N VAL A 280 -24.48 -39.20 -8.39
CA VAL A 280 -24.04 -38.58 -9.64
C VAL A 280 -22.57 -38.94 -9.87
N LYS A 281 -22.35 -40.09 -10.50
CA LYS A 281 -21.04 -40.38 -11.10
C LYS A 281 -20.79 -39.30 -12.15
N SER A 282 -19.82 -38.44 -11.90
CA SER A 282 -19.33 -37.48 -12.89
C SER A 282 -18.83 -38.29 -14.08
N ASN A 283 -19.55 -38.22 -15.21
CA ASN A 283 -19.01 -38.67 -16.49
C ASN A 283 -17.81 -37.76 -16.78
N GLN A 284 -16.60 -38.25 -16.52
CA GLN A 284 -15.35 -37.64 -16.97
C GLN A 284 -15.15 -37.87 -18.48
N ASP A 285 -16.18 -37.59 -19.28
CA ASP A 285 -16.00 -37.33 -20.70
C ASP A 285 -15.96 -35.82 -20.84
N GLN A 286 -14.78 -35.23 -20.59
CA GLN A 286 -14.49 -33.94 -21.21
C GLN A 286 -14.62 -34.15 -22.72
N PRO A 287 -15.49 -33.43 -23.44
CA PRO A 287 -15.36 -33.36 -24.88
C PRO A 287 -13.92 -32.90 -25.18
N PRO A 288 -13.26 -33.50 -26.20
CA PRO A 288 -11.88 -33.19 -26.53
C PRO A 288 -11.69 -31.68 -26.65
N PRO A 289 -10.52 -31.14 -26.25
CA PRO A 289 -10.26 -29.71 -26.37
C PRO A 289 -10.54 -29.30 -27.81
N GLU A 290 -11.53 -28.44 -27.98
CA GLU A 290 -11.78 -27.81 -29.27
C GLU A 290 -10.46 -27.20 -29.75
N PRO A 291 -10.14 -27.32 -31.05
CA PRO A 291 -8.88 -26.80 -31.59
C PRO A 291 -8.73 -25.34 -31.17
N PRO A 292 -7.50 -24.86 -30.91
CA PRO A 292 -7.28 -23.50 -30.42
C PRO A 292 -8.09 -22.52 -31.26
N MET A 293 -9.06 -21.87 -30.62
CA MET A 293 -9.81 -20.77 -31.22
C MET A 293 -8.77 -19.75 -31.64
N SER A 294 -8.59 -19.57 -32.93
CA SER A 294 -7.68 -18.59 -33.51
C SER A 294 -8.44 -17.29 -33.73
N GLU A 295 -7.71 -16.18 -33.66
CA GLU A 295 -8.25 -14.85 -33.93
C GLU A 295 -8.99 -14.78 -35.27
N ASP A 296 -8.49 -15.48 -36.29
CA ASP A 296 -9.09 -15.58 -37.62
C ASP A 296 -10.51 -16.20 -37.61
N LYS A 297 -10.77 -17.20 -36.77
CA LYS A 297 -12.12 -17.82 -36.64
C LYS A 297 -13.11 -16.92 -35.93
N LEU A 298 -12.65 -16.13 -34.95
CA LEU A 298 -13.48 -15.16 -34.25
C LEU A 298 -13.84 -13.97 -35.14
N ASP A 299 -12.95 -13.59 -36.06
CA ASP A 299 -13.21 -12.54 -37.06
C ASP A 299 -14.15 -13.02 -38.20
N GLU A 300 -14.21 -14.33 -38.50
CA GLU A 300 -15.21 -14.91 -39.42
C GLU A 300 -16.64 -14.95 -38.82
N ASP A 301 -16.78 -15.18 -37.51
CA ASP A 301 -18.03 -15.13 -36.72
C ASP A 301 -18.72 -13.74 -36.71
N LEU A 302 -18.13 -12.74 -37.36
CA LEU A 302 -18.71 -11.41 -37.61
C LEU A 302 -19.51 -11.34 -38.92
N LYS A 303 -19.27 -12.25 -39.86
CA LYS A 303 -19.89 -12.28 -41.18
C LYS A 303 -21.13 -13.17 -41.17
N ASP A 304 -22.21 -12.58 -40.67
CA ASP A 304 -23.62 -12.93 -40.89
C ASP A 304 -24.25 -14.16 -40.18
N GLU A 305 -25.52 -13.93 -39.82
CA GLU A 305 -26.59 -14.84 -39.36
C GLU A 305 -26.47 -15.48 -37.96
N ASP A 306 -26.84 -14.72 -36.93
CA ASP A 306 -27.57 -15.21 -35.73
C ASP A 306 -27.96 -14.01 -34.85
N PHE A 307 -29.02 -13.29 -35.25
CA PHE A 307 -29.55 -12.16 -34.49
C PHE A 307 -31.05 -12.27 -34.27
N GLU A 308 -31.47 -13.34 -33.60
CA GLU A 308 -32.78 -13.39 -32.94
C GLU A 308 -32.63 -13.87 -31.49
N VAL A 309 -32.10 -12.98 -30.63
CA VAL A 309 -32.15 -13.16 -29.16
C VAL A 309 -33.61 -13.14 -28.66
N GLU A 310 -34.54 -12.59 -29.46
CA GLU A 310 -35.97 -12.61 -29.14
C GLU A 310 -36.60 -14.01 -29.27
N GLU A 311 -36.14 -14.90 -30.15
CA GLU A 311 -36.76 -16.23 -30.31
C GLU A 311 -36.42 -17.22 -29.19
N VAL A 312 -35.21 -17.17 -28.62
CA VAL A 312 -34.80 -18.09 -27.52
C VAL A 312 -35.61 -17.87 -26.24
N LEU A 313 -36.25 -16.70 -26.09
CA LEU A 313 -37.10 -16.37 -24.94
C LEU A 313 -38.60 -16.37 -25.23
N LYS A 314 -39.03 -16.32 -26.52
CA LYS A 314 -40.43 -16.19 -26.98
C LYS A 314 -41.05 -17.42 -27.67
N GLU A 315 -40.50 -18.63 -27.52
CA GLU A 315 -41.35 -19.82 -27.74
C GLU A 315 -42.40 -19.89 -26.61
N ASP A 316 -43.56 -19.31 -26.92
CA ASP A 316 -44.72 -19.00 -26.09
C ASP A 316 -45.56 -20.22 -25.66
N GLU A 317 -46.26 -20.02 -24.53
CA GLU A 317 -47.61 -20.54 -24.19
C GLU A 317 -47.90 -22.06 -24.13
N PRO A 318 -48.89 -22.47 -23.29
CA PRO A 318 -48.99 -23.84 -22.80
C PRO A 318 -49.56 -24.75 -23.88
N SER A 319 -48.75 -25.68 -24.39
CA SER A 319 -49.27 -26.87 -25.06
C SER A 319 -50.02 -27.71 -24.02
N ALA A 320 -51.35 -27.57 -24.01
CA ALA A 320 -52.27 -28.51 -23.39
C ALA A 320 -52.08 -29.89 -24.04
N VAL A 321 -51.25 -30.72 -23.43
CA VAL A 321 -51.29 -32.17 -23.60
C VAL A 321 -51.23 -32.77 -22.21
N GLU A 322 -52.28 -33.52 -21.89
CA GLU A 322 -52.55 -34.13 -20.60
C GLU A 322 -51.35 -34.95 -20.09
N GLU A 323 -50.71 -34.48 -19.03
CA GLU A 323 -49.96 -35.35 -18.13
C GLU A 323 -50.49 -35.14 -16.71
N SER A 324 -51.06 -36.23 -16.20
CA SER A 324 -51.71 -36.46 -14.92
C SER A 324 -51.25 -35.57 -13.76
N GLU A 325 -52.23 -35.01 -13.06
CA GLU A 325 -52.08 -34.37 -11.76
C GLU A 325 -51.46 -35.34 -10.74
N ASP A 326 -50.13 -35.27 -10.59
CA ASP A 326 -49.48 -35.67 -9.35
C ASP A 326 -49.40 -34.45 -8.43
N VAL A 327 -50.11 -34.52 -7.30
CA VAL A 327 -50.16 -33.54 -6.20
C VAL A 327 -48.76 -33.18 -5.65
N VAL A 328 -47.73 -33.95 -6.00
CA VAL A 328 -46.32 -33.72 -5.66
C VAL A 328 -45.65 -32.66 -6.56
N GLY A 329 -46.08 -32.52 -7.83
CA GLY A 329 -45.46 -31.60 -8.80
C GLY A 329 -45.83 -30.12 -8.63
N SER A 330 -47.00 -29.83 -8.03
CA SER A 330 -47.45 -28.45 -7.76
C SER A 330 -46.60 -27.78 -6.67
N ASN A 331 -46.25 -28.53 -5.62
CA ASN A 331 -45.39 -28.04 -4.54
C ASN A 331 -43.98 -27.70 -5.05
N VAL A 332 -43.38 -28.52 -5.92
CA VAL A 332 -42.05 -28.24 -6.48
C VAL A 332 -42.03 -26.96 -7.33
N LYS A 333 -43.12 -26.67 -8.07
CA LYS A 333 -43.23 -25.41 -8.83
C LYS A 333 -43.28 -24.18 -7.93
N VAL A 334 -44.06 -24.22 -6.85
CA VAL A 334 -44.16 -23.13 -5.87
C VAL A 334 -42.82 -22.92 -5.15
N VAL A 335 -42.15 -24.01 -4.76
CA VAL A 335 -40.82 -23.95 -4.13
C VAL A 335 -39.79 -23.36 -5.10
N LEU A 336 -39.81 -23.75 -6.37
CA LEU A 336 -38.93 -23.18 -7.39
C LEU A 336 -39.16 -21.67 -7.60
N GLU A 337 -40.42 -21.22 -7.63
CA GLU A 337 -40.72 -19.78 -7.77
C GLU A 337 -40.30 -18.98 -6.53
N SER A 338 -40.50 -19.55 -5.34
CA SER A 338 -39.99 -18.99 -4.09
C SER A 338 -38.46 -18.88 -4.11
N PHE A 339 -37.77 -19.93 -4.56
CA PHE A 339 -36.31 -19.95 -4.71
C PHE A 339 -35.82 -18.86 -5.65
N LEU A 340 -36.42 -18.73 -6.85
CA LEU A 340 -36.02 -17.72 -7.83
C LEU A 340 -36.25 -16.29 -7.34
N ASN A 341 -37.34 -16.04 -6.62
CA ASN A 341 -37.58 -14.73 -5.99
C ASN A 341 -36.54 -14.43 -4.90
N ASN A 342 -36.17 -15.47 -4.14
CA ASN A 342 -35.19 -15.35 -3.06
C ASN A 342 -33.76 -15.09 -3.56
N LEU A 343 -33.40 -15.48 -4.80
CA LEU A 343 -32.07 -15.23 -5.38
C LEU A 343 -31.68 -13.75 -5.34
N SER A 344 -32.63 -12.84 -5.50
CA SER A 344 -32.40 -11.39 -5.43
C SER A 344 -31.95 -10.88 -4.04
N SER A 345 -32.13 -11.71 -3.01
CA SER A 345 -31.73 -11.45 -1.63
C SER A 345 -30.41 -12.14 -1.23
N CYS A 346 -29.88 -13.03 -2.07
CA CYS A 346 -28.62 -13.75 -1.84
C CYS A 346 -27.41 -12.84 -2.09
N VAL A 347 -27.16 -11.90 -1.18
CA VAL A 347 -26.13 -10.84 -1.30
C VAL A 347 -24.86 -11.12 -0.49
N ASN A 348 -24.63 -12.37 -0.09
CA ASN A 348 -23.38 -12.81 0.54
C ASN A 348 -23.02 -14.23 0.12
N ARG A 349 -21.76 -14.62 0.38
CA ARG A 349 -21.19 -15.91 -0.03
C ARG A 349 -21.97 -17.10 0.54
N GLU A 350 -22.30 -17.09 1.82
CA GLU A 350 -22.97 -18.22 2.46
C GLU A 350 -24.37 -18.45 1.91
N MET A 351 -25.14 -17.37 1.70
CA MET A 351 -26.49 -17.45 1.14
C MET A 351 -26.49 -18.03 -0.27
N ILE A 352 -25.56 -17.60 -1.13
CA ILE A 352 -25.51 -18.08 -2.51
C ILE A 352 -24.96 -19.51 -2.60
N ASP A 353 -24.01 -19.88 -1.74
CA ASP A 353 -23.48 -21.24 -1.64
C ASP A 353 -24.60 -22.21 -1.20
N ASN A 354 -25.37 -21.82 -0.18
CA ASN A 354 -26.51 -22.60 0.30
C ASN A 354 -27.61 -22.73 -0.76
N ALA A 355 -27.91 -21.65 -1.50
CA ALA A 355 -28.86 -21.67 -2.60
C ALA A 355 -28.41 -22.61 -3.73
N ALA A 356 -27.10 -22.68 -4.01
CA ALA A 356 -26.54 -23.61 -4.99
C ALA A 356 -26.78 -25.08 -4.59
N VAL A 357 -26.50 -25.40 -3.31
CA VAL A 357 -26.74 -26.75 -2.76
C VAL A 357 -28.24 -27.09 -2.78
N GLU A 358 -29.10 -26.17 -2.33
CA GLU A 358 -30.55 -26.35 -2.32
C GLU A 358 -31.09 -26.65 -3.74
N PHE A 359 -30.64 -25.88 -4.73
CA PHE A 359 -31.05 -26.07 -6.11
C PHE A 359 -30.67 -27.46 -6.64
N VAL A 360 -29.44 -27.89 -6.36
CA VAL A 360 -28.90 -29.17 -6.85
C VAL A 360 -29.58 -30.36 -6.20
N VAL A 361 -29.85 -30.28 -4.89
CA VAL A 361 -30.43 -31.38 -4.12
C VAL A 361 -31.94 -31.51 -4.33
N PHE A 362 -32.68 -30.39 -4.41
CA PHE A 362 -34.15 -30.41 -4.35
C PHE A 362 -34.84 -29.96 -5.64
N LEU A 363 -34.18 -29.18 -6.51
CA LEU A 363 -34.85 -28.50 -7.64
C LEU A 363 -34.29 -28.88 -9.02
N ASN A 364 -33.25 -29.72 -9.08
CA ASN A 364 -32.50 -30.03 -10.31
C ASN A 364 -33.32 -30.81 -11.35
N THR A 365 -34.18 -30.11 -12.08
CA THR A 365 -34.99 -30.62 -13.19
C THR A 365 -34.73 -29.80 -14.45
N LYS A 366 -34.98 -30.37 -15.64
CA LYS A 366 -34.77 -29.67 -16.93
C LYS A 366 -35.54 -28.35 -16.99
N THR A 367 -36.78 -28.34 -16.49
CA THR A 367 -37.62 -27.12 -16.43
C THR A 367 -37.07 -26.10 -15.45
N ALA A 368 -36.59 -26.52 -14.28
CA ALA A 368 -36.00 -25.63 -13.29
C ALA A 368 -34.70 -24.98 -13.79
N ARG A 369 -33.82 -25.74 -14.47
CA ARG A 369 -32.59 -25.21 -15.08
C ARG A 369 -32.89 -24.10 -16.09
N ARG A 370 -33.91 -24.27 -16.94
CA ARG A 370 -34.33 -23.23 -17.89
C ARG A 370 -34.88 -21.99 -17.19
N LYS A 371 -35.73 -22.15 -16.18
CA LYS A 371 -36.26 -21.02 -15.39
C LYS A 371 -35.13 -20.29 -14.65
N LEU A 372 -34.17 -21.03 -14.09
CA LEU A 372 -32.97 -20.46 -13.46
C LEU A 372 -32.13 -19.68 -14.46
N LEU A 373 -31.85 -20.23 -15.65
CA LEU A 373 -31.12 -19.53 -16.70
C LEU A 373 -31.80 -18.20 -17.07
N LYS A 374 -33.13 -18.20 -17.24
CA LYS A 374 -33.89 -16.96 -17.52
C LYS A 374 -33.76 -15.94 -16.38
N ALA A 375 -33.81 -16.39 -15.12
CA ALA A 375 -33.64 -15.51 -13.96
C ALA A 375 -32.21 -14.95 -13.85
N LEU A 376 -31.19 -15.76 -14.16
CA LEU A 376 -29.79 -15.36 -14.17
C LEU A 376 -29.49 -14.38 -15.30
N PHE A 377 -30.05 -14.56 -16.50
CA PHE A 377 -29.87 -13.61 -17.60
C PHE A 377 -30.66 -12.30 -17.38
N GLY A 378 -31.85 -12.40 -16.79
CA GLY A 378 -32.79 -11.30 -16.56
C GLY A 378 -32.48 -10.37 -15.39
N VAL A 379 -31.21 -10.24 -14.97
CA VAL A 379 -30.83 -9.36 -13.84
C VAL A 379 -31.24 -7.92 -14.13
N PRO A 380 -31.95 -7.24 -13.22
CA PRO A 380 -32.25 -5.82 -13.35
C PRO A 380 -30.97 -5.00 -13.50
N ARG A 381 -30.92 -4.10 -14.49
CA ARG A 381 -29.74 -3.24 -14.74
C ARG A 381 -29.35 -2.34 -13.55
N THR A 382 -30.27 -2.14 -12.59
CA THR A 382 -30.05 -1.40 -11.34
C THR A 382 -29.43 -2.25 -10.23
N ARG A 383 -29.40 -3.59 -10.36
CA ARG A 383 -28.88 -4.54 -9.36
C ARG A 383 -27.58 -5.21 -9.81
N LEU A 384 -26.59 -4.38 -10.17
CA LEU A 384 -25.26 -4.86 -10.59
C LEU A 384 -24.50 -5.55 -9.43
N ASP A 385 -24.91 -5.31 -8.19
CA ASP A 385 -24.43 -5.99 -6.99
C ASP A 385 -24.66 -7.50 -7.01
N LEU A 386 -25.64 -7.99 -7.78
CA LEU A 386 -25.99 -9.42 -7.84
C LEU A 386 -25.08 -10.22 -8.78
N LEU A 387 -24.38 -9.58 -9.72
CA LEU A 387 -23.62 -10.26 -10.78
C LEU A 387 -22.52 -11.19 -10.24
N PRO A 388 -21.71 -10.79 -9.23
CA PRO A 388 -20.68 -11.69 -8.67
C PRO A 388 -21.29 -12.92 -8.01
N PHE A 389 -22.41 -12.77 -7.30
CA PHE A 389 -23.10 -13.88 -6.64
C PHE A 389 -23.73 -14.82 -7.67
N TYR A 390 -24.36 -14.28 -8.71
CA TYR A 390 -24.94 -15.10 -9.77
C TYR A 390 -23.85 -15.81 -10.59
N GLY A 391 -22.70 -15.17 -10.83
CA GLY A 391 -21.52 -15.82 -11.38
C GLY A 391 -21.01 -16.95 -10.49
N ARG A 392 -20.94 -16.74 -9.17
CA ARG A 392 -20.56 -17.77 -8.19
C ARG A 392 -21.53 -18.95 -8.19
N LEU A 393 -22.83 -18.69 -8.23
CA LEU A 393 -23.85 -19.73 -8.33
C LEU A 393 -23.60 -20.61 -9.57
N VAL A 394 -23.40 -19.99 -10.74
CA VAL A 394 -23.11 -20.72 -11.97
C VAL A 394 -21.80 -21.51 -11.86
N ALA A 395 -20.76 -20.93 -11.25
CA ALA A 395 -19.48 -21.60 -11.05
C ALA A 395 -19.59 -22.84 -10.16
N ILE A 396 -20.39 -22.76 -9.09
CA ILE A 396 -20.67 -23.90 -8.20
C ILE A 396 -21.46 -24.98 -8.95
N LEU A 397 -22.42 -24.60 -9.80
CA LEU A 397 -23.25 -25.56 -10.56
C LEU A 397 -22.51 -26.20 -11.74
N ASN A 398 -21.52 -25.53 -12.32
CA ASN A 398 -20.84 -25.94 -13.57
C ASN A 398 -20.31 -27.40 -13.57
N PRO A 399 -19.70 -27.93 -12.48
CA PRO A 399 -19.21 -29.32 -12.45
C PRO A 399 -20.30 -30.39 -12.55
N VAL A 400 -21.57 -30.05 -12.24
CA VAL A 400 -22.71 -30.98 -12.22
C VAL A 400 -23.71 -30.67 -13.35
N ILE A 401 -23.86 -29.40 -13.70
CA ILE A 401 -24.82 -28.89 -14.69
C ILE A 401 -24.12 -27.84 -15.60
N PRO A 402 -23.19 -28.27 -16.47
CA PRO A 402 -22.43 -27.35 -17.32
C PRO A 402 -23.31 -26.58 -18.33
N GLU A 403 -24.46 -27.15 -18.70
CA GLU A 403 -25.44 -26.52 -19.62
C GLU A 403 -25.84 -25.09 -19.21
N ILE A 404 -25.90 -24.79 -17.90
CA ILE A 404 -26.27 -23.45 -17.42
C ILE A 404 -25.18 -22.43 -17.77
N ALA A 405 -23.92 -22.78 -17.53
CA ALA A 405 -22.78 -21.91 -17.81
C ALA A 405 -22.64 -21.66 -19.32
N THR A 406 -22.68 -22.72 -20.14
CA THR A 406 -22.57 -22.61 -21.60
C THR A 406 -23.66 -21.73 -22.20
N ASN A 407 -24.92 -21.95 -21.81
CA ASN A 407 -26.04 -21.18 -22.34
C ASN A 407 -26.03 -19.72 -21.87
N LEU A 408 -25.66 -19.45 -20.61
CA LEU A 408 -25.57 -18.08 -20.10
C LEU A 408 -24.46 -17.29 -20.82
N THR A 409 -23.29 -17.90 -21.00
CA THR A 409 -22.17 -17.32 -21.74
C THR A 409 -22.56 -17.00 -23.19
N SER A 410 -23.27 -17.91 -23.87
CA SER A 410 -23.76 -17.70 -25.23
C SER A 410 -24.75 -16.52 -25.32
N LEU A 411 -25.74 -16.48 -24.42
CA LEU A 411 -26.73 -15.39 -24.37
C LEU A 411 -26.08 -14.02 -24.12
N LEU A 412 -25.12 -13.94 -23.20
CA LEU A 412 -24.38 -12.70 -22.91
C LEU A 412 -23.52 -12.25 -24.10
N LYS A 413 -22.91 -13.20 -24.83
CA LYS A 413 -22.13 -12.91 -26.04
C LYS A 413 -23.01 -12.33 -27.15
N GLN A 414 -24.20 -12.90 -27.36
CA GLN A 414 -25.17 -12.37 -28.33
C GLN A 414 -25.67 -10.98 -27.94
N ASP A 415 -26.02 -10.77 -26.66
CA ASP A 415 -26.47 -9.46 -26.15
C ASP A 415 -25.36 -8.39 -26.25
N PHE A 416 -24.11 -8.79 -26.02
CA PHE A 416 -22.93 -7.92 -26.20
C PHE A 416 -22.75 -7.50 -27.66
N LYS A 417 -22.79 -8.45 -28.62
CA LYS A 417 -22.72 -8.16 -30.06
C LYS A 417 -23.87 -7.23 -30.49
N TYR A 418 -25.08 -7.45 -29.98
CA TYR A 418 -26.24 -6.59 -30.24
C TYR A 418 -26.01 -5.16 -29.74
N HIS A 419 -25.49 -5.00 -28.52
CA HIS A 419 -25.20 -3.70 -27.91
C HIS A 419 -24.07 -2.92 -28.59
N ILE A 420 -23.09 -3.60 -29.20
CA ILE A 420 -22.05 -2.94 -30.01
C ILE A 420 -22.66 -2.30 -31.27
N ARG A 421 -23.58 -3.01 -31.95
CA ARG A 421 -24.22 -2.49 -33.18
C ARG A 421 -25.18 -1.34 -32.91
N LYS A 422 -25.77 -1.28 -31.71
CA LYS A 422 -26.75 -0.24 -31.31
C LYS A 422 -26.08 0.88 -30.52
N LYS A 423 -25.72 1.99 -31.19
CA LYS A 423 -25.07 3.16 -30.58
C LYS A 423 -26.01 4.14 -29.85
N ASP A 424 -27.14 3.66 -29.35
CA ASP A 424 -28.09 4.51 -28.61
C ASP A 424 -27.67 4.64 -27.13
N GLN A 425 -27.52 5.89 -26.68
CA GLN A 425 -27.18 6.25 -25.29
C GLN A 425 -28.25 5.87 -24.26
N ILE A 426 -29.50 5.67 -24.71
CA ILE A 426 -30.66 5.41 -23.84
C ILE A 426 -30.50 4.12 -23.01
N ASN A 427 -29.74 3.14 -23.52
CA ASN A 427 -29.58 1.81 -22.91
C ASN A 427 -28.18 1.57 -22.32
N LEU A 428 -27.42 2.63 -21.99
CA LEU A 428 -26.05 2.50 -21.47
C LEU A 428 -25.97 1.60 -20.23
N GLU A 429 -26.94 1.70 -19.32
CA GLU A 429 -27.03 0.84 -18.13
C GLU A 429 -27.11 -0.66 -18.49
N SER A 430 -27.84 -1.02 -19.55
CA SER A 430 -27.94 -2.40 -20.04
C SER A 430 -26.61 -2.87 -20.64
N LYS A 431 -25.92 -2.00 -21.39
CA LYS A 431 -24.58 -2.29 -21.95
C LYS A 431 -23.56 -2.55 -20.83
N ILE A 432 -23.60 -1.73 -19.77
CA ILE A 432 -22.74 -1.88 -18.58
C ILE A 432 -23.06 -3.19 -17.86
N LYS A 433 -24.34 -3.53 -17.68
CA LYS A 433 -24.76 -4.81 -17.07
C LYS A 433 -24.14 -6.00 -17.80
N VAL A 434 -24.29 -6.08 -19.12
CA VAL A 434 -23.75 -7.19 -19.93
C VAL A 434 -22.23 -7.26 -19.82
N SER A 435 -21.53 -6.13 -19.96
CA SER A 435 -20.06 -6.09 -19.92
C SER A 435 -19.52 -6.49 -18.55
N ARG A 436 -20.13 -6.00 -17.46
CA ARG A 436 -19.75 -6.41 -16.09
C ARG A 436 -20.00 -7.89 -15.86
N TYR A 437 -21.13 -8.42 -16.36
CA TYR A 437 -21.47 -9.81 -16.14
C TYR A 437 -20.50 -10.75 -16.87
N ILE A 438 -20.12 -10.43 -18.11
CA ILE A 438 -19.03 -11.14 -18.82
C ILE A 438 -17.74 -11.09 -17.98
N GLY A 439 -17.37 -9.93 -17.45
CA GLY A 439 -16.20 -9.79 -16.57
C GLY A 439 -16.25 -10.66 -15.31
N GLU A 440 -17.42 -10.79 -14.67
CA GLU A 440 -17.60 -11.73 -13.55
C GLU A 440 -17.40 -13.19 -13.99
N LEU A 441 -17.97 -13.61 -15.12
CA LEU A 441 -17.83 -14.97 -15.62
C LEU A 441 -16.39 -15.32 -16.03
N VAL A 442 -15.62 -14.35 -16.54
CA VAL A 442 -14.18 -14.51 -16.81
C VAL A 442 -13.42 -14.79 -15.51
N LYS A 443 -13.69 -14.04 -14.43
CA LYS A 443 -13.06 -14.25 -13.12
C LYS A 443 -13.35 -15.63 -12.53
N PHE A 444 -14.54 -16.18 -12.78
CA PHE A 444 -14.91 -17.55 -12.39
C PHE A 444 -14.38 -18.64 -13.34
N GLY A 445 -13.67 -18.28 -14.42
CA GLY A 445 -13.18 -19.24 -15.42
C GLY A 445 -14.28 -19.88 -16.26
N LEU A 446 -15.47 -19.29 -16.31
CA LEU A 446 -16.63 -19.77 -17.07
C LEU A 446 -16.69 -19.19 -18.49
N PHE A 447 -16.04 -18.04 -18.71
CA PHE A 447 -15.96 -17.37 -19.99
C PHE A 447 -14.50 -17.41 -20.50
N PRO A 448 -14.21 -17.96 -21.69
CA PRO A 448 -12.84 -18.09 -22.18
C PRO A 448 -12.12 -16.74 -22.32
N ASN A 449 -10.87 -16.66 -21.84
CA ASN A 449 -10.07 -15.42 -21.89
C ASN A 449 -9.92 -14.85 -23.31
N ILE A 450 -9.76 -15.72 -24.31
CA ILE A 450 -9.63 -15.30 -25.71
C ILE A 450 -10.88 -14.60 -26.23
N GLU A 451 -12.06 -15.07 -25.83
CA GLU A 451 -13.33 -14.45 -26.21
C GLU A 451 -13.55 -13.11 -25.49
N ALA A 452 -13.10 -12.99 -24.24
CA ALA A 452 -13.19 -11.75 -23.49
C ALA A 452 -12.27 -10.66 -24.06
N LEU A 453 -11.04 -11.04 -24.43
CA LEU A 453 -10.10 -10.16 -25.13
C LEU A 453 -10.64 -9.77 -26.51
N TYR A 454 -11.32 -10.68 -27.20
CA TYR A 454 -12.01 -10.37 -28.44
C TYR A 454 -13.14 -9.35 -28.24
N CYS A 455 -13.94 -9.47 -27.18
CA CYS A 455 -14.94 -8.47 -26.83
C CYS A 455 -14.30 -7.07 -26.62
N LEU A 456 -13.14 -7.01 -25.97
CA LEU A 456 -12.37 -5.78 -25.80
C LEU A 456 -11.85 -5.25 -27.14
N LYS A 457 -11.31 -6.11 -28.02
CA LYS A 457 -10.88 -5.75 -29.39
C LYS A 457 -12.00 -5.07 -30.17
N LEU A 458 -13.23 -5.59 -30.10
CA LEU A 458 -14.39 -5.00 -30.77
C LEU A 458 -14.71 -3.59 -30.27
N LEU A 459 -14.64 -3.34 -28.96
CA LEU A 459 -14.87 -2.01 -28.38
C LEU A 459 -13.77 -1.02 -28.75
N LEU A 460 -12.52 -1.48 -28.89
CA LEU A 460 -11.38 -0.64 -29.27
C LEU A 460 -11.35 -0.31 -30.77
N HIS A 461 -11.90 -1.21 -31.61
CA HIS A 461 -11.96 -0.99 -33.06
C HIS A 461 -12.81 0.25 -33.43
N ASP A 462 -13.87 0.52 -32.69
CA ASP A 462 -14.72 1.70 -32.83
C ASP A 462 -14.83 2.43 -31.49
N PHE A 463 -13.73 3.07 -31.09
CA PHE A 463 -13.59 3.77 -29.82
C PHE A 463 -14.33 5.12 -29.82
N SER A 464 -15.66 5.05 -29.96
CA SER A 464 -16.58 6.18 -29.97
C SER A 464 -17.57 6.11 -28.80
N HIS A 465 -18.27 7.22 -28.54
CA HIS A 465 -19.35 7.20 -27.54
C HIS A 465 -20.50 6.31 -28.03
N HIS A 466 -20.92 5.42 -27.14
CA HIS A 466 -22.07 4.51 -27.29
C HIS A 466 -23.39 5.15 -26.92
#